data_AF-A0A329Y6G0-F1
#
_entry.id   AF-A0A329Y6G0-F1
#
_cell.length_a   1.000
_cell.length_b   1.000
_cell.length_c   1.000
_cell.angle_alpha   90.00
_cell.angle_beta   90.00
_cell.angle_gamma   90.00
#
_symmetry.space_group_name_H-M   'P 1'
#
loop_
_entity.id
_entity.type
_entity.pdbx_description
1 polymer ?
#
loop_
_entity_poly.entity_id
_entity_poly.type
_entity_poly.pdbx_seq_one_letter_code
_entity_poly.pdbx_strand_id
1 'polypeptide(L)'
;MKKQWEEIVELSEFWAFNGLWMFIRDEYKNFSEARKVFLGIVEELLAHGRIKLSKRGALLESSVIEQISLLEQALPVDRREMVFGSAAASSSLPGQIEDFDQMAEDAKIAEESLWFFREECPAGVVWIRDDGSEEWT
;
A
#
# COMPACT_ATOMS: atom_id res chain seq x y z
N MET A 1 -12.42 11.64 -14.12
CA MET A 1 -11.12 11.13 -13.61
C MET A 1 -10.68 11.82 -12.32
N LYS A 2 -10.65 13.15 -12.17
CA LYS A 2 -10.30 13.78 -10.87
C LYS A 2 -11.24 13.43 -9.69
N LYS A 3 -12.55 13.30 -9.94
CA LYS A 3 -13.54 13.03 -8.88
C LYS A 3 -13.42 11.66 -8.17
N GLN A 4 -12.80 10.65 -8.79
CA GLN A 4 -12.79 9.29 -8.21
C GLN A 4 -11.67 9.10 -7.18
N TRP A 5 -10.50 9.73 -7.35
CA TRP A 5 -9.41 9.54 -6.39
C TRP A 5 -9.60 10.40 -5.13
N GLU A 6 -10.24 11.57 -5.22
CA GLU A 6 -10.59 12.39 -4.05
C GLU A 6 -11.52 11.63 -3.09
N GLU A 7 -12.54 10.96 -3.62
CA GLU A 7 -13.44 10.10 -2.84
C GLU A 7 -12.71 8.92 -2.20
N ILE A 8 -11.81 8.25 -2.95
CA ILE A 8 -10.95 7.18 -2.38
C ILE A 8 -10.12 7.71 -1.22
N VAL A 9 -9.52 8.89 -1.36
CA VAL A 9 -8.71 9.51 -0.31
C VAL A 9 -9.57 9.85 0.91
N GLU A 10 -10.75 10.46 0.71
CA GLU A 10 -11.67 10.79 1.79
C GLU A 10 -12.13 9.53 2.56
N LEU A 11 -12.46 8.45 1.86
CA LEU A 11 -12.87 7.18 2.46
C LEU A 11 -11.73 6.45 3.19
N SER A 12 -10.48 6.77 2.85
CA SER A 12 -9.28 6.14 3.42
C SER A 12 -8.54 7.02 4.42
N GLU A 13 -9.00 8.25 4.63
CA GLU A 13 -8.31 9.20 5.50
C GLU A 13 -8.26 8.64 6.93
N PHE A 14 -7.09 8.75 7.56
CA PHE A 14 -6.81 8.19 8.89
C PHE A 14 -6.74 6.66 8.96
N TRP A 15 -6.75 5.96 7.82
CA TRP A 15 -6.45 4.52 7.76
C TRP A 15 -5.00 4.32 7.33
N ALA A 16 -4.43 3.16 7.66
CA ALA A 16 -3.15 2.76 7.08
C ALA A 16 -3.30 2.56 5.56
N PHE A 17 -2.17 2.35 4.87
CA PHE A 17 -2.17 2.18 3.40
C PHE A 17 -3.07 1.06 2.89
N ASN A 18 -3.41 0.07 3.72
CA ASN A 18 -4.38 -0.96 3.36
C ASN A 18 -5.77 -0.37 3.02
N GLY A 19 -6.17 0.74 3.65
CA GLY A 19 -7.43 1.44 3.34
C GLY A 19 -7.43 1.97 1.90
N LEU A 20 -6.41 2.74 1.55
CA LEU A 20 -6.23 3.24 0.17
C LEU A 20 -6.20 2.08 -0.83
N TRP A 21 -5.42 1.03 -0.53
CA TRP A 21 -5.30 -0.11 -1.42
C TRP A 21 -6.63 -0.82 -1.65
N MET A 22 -7.45 -1.01 -0.60
CA MET A 22 -8.75 -1.69 -0.67
C MET A 22 -9.71 -1.02 -1.64
N PHE A 23 -9.80 0.31 -1.65
CA PHE A 23 -10.67 1.00 -2.60
C PHE A 23 -10.09 1.00 -4.01
N ILE A 24 -8.77 1.16 -4.16
CA ILE A 24 -8.11 1.16 -5.47
C ILE A 24 -8.24 -0.22 -6.14
N ARG A 25 -7.97 -1.31 -5.43
CA ARG A 25 -8.05 -2.67 -6.02
C ARG A 25 -9.44 -3.01 -6.58
N ASP A 26 -10.50 -2.50 -5.96
CA ASP A 26 -11.88 -2.83 -6.32
C ASP A 26 -12.33 -1.99 -7.54
N GLU A 27 -11.78 -0.78 -7.68
CA GLU A 27 -12.02 0.10 -8.82
C GLU A 27 -11.24 -0.34 -10.09
N TYR A 28 -10.06 -0.93 -9.93
CA TYR A 28 -9.15 -1.25 -11.04
C TYR A 28 -8.99 -2.76 -11.26
N LYS A 29 -9.39 -3.25 -12.45
CA LYS A 29 -9.33 -4.68 -12.81
C LYS A 29 -7.92 -5.27 -12.89
N ASN A 30 -6.90 -4.43 -13.10
CA ASN A 30 -5.53 -4.86 -13.30
C ASN A 30 -4.66 -4.43 -12.11
N PHE A 31 -3.97 -5.40 -11.50
CA PHE A 31 -3.04 -5.14 -10.41
C PHE A 31 -1.95 -4.11 -10.79
N SER A 32 -1.41 -4.17 -12.00
CA SER A 32 -0.39 -3.22 -12.47
C SER A 32 -0.94 -1.78 -12.56
N GLU A 33 -2.22 -1.62 -12.91
CA GLU A 33 -2.88 -0.32 -12.92
C GLU A 33 -3.17 0.16 -11.49
N ALA A 34 -3.74 -0.70 -10.64
CA ALA A 34 -3.97 -0.41 -9.22
C ALA A 34 -2.68 0.03 -8.51
N ARG A 35 -1.57 -0.68 -8.76
CA ARG A 35 -0.23 -0.37 -8.26
C ARG A 35 0.24 1.03 -8.68
N LYS A 36 0.08 1.39 -9.96
CA LYS A 36 0.46 2.72 -10.47
C LYS A 36 -0.41 3.83 -9.86
N VAL A 37 -1.72 3.59 -9.72
CA VAL A 37 -2.66 4.54 -9.14
C VAL A 37 -2.36 4.77 -7.66
N PHE A 38 -2.08 3.70 -6.91
CA PHE A 38 -1.68 3.78 -5.51
C PHE A 38 -0.43 4.65 -5.35
N LEU A 39 0.64 4.39 -6.10
CA LEU A 39 1.87 5.19 -6.04
C LEU A 39 1.62 6.66 -6.39
N GLY A 40 0.82 6.93 -7.43
CA GLY A 40 0.49 8.30 -7.83
C GLY A 40 -0.32 9.07 -6.80
N ILE A 41 -1.26 8.39 -6.10
CA ILE A 41 -2.01 9.02 -4.99
C ILE A 41 -1.07 9.33 -3.82
N VAL A 42 -0.19 8.39 -3.44
CA VAL A 42 0.79 8.61 -2.36
C VAL A 42 1.73 9.77 -2.69
N GLU A 43 2.21 9.85 -3.94
CA GLU A 43 3.07 10.95 -4.41
C GLU A 43 2.37 12.30 -4.29
N GLU A 44 1.12 12.42 -4.78
CA GLU A 44 0.34 13.66 -4.71
C GLU A 44 0.09 14.08 -3.25
N LEU A 45 -0.27 13.13 -2.37
CA LEU A 45 -0.51 13.40 -0.95
C LEU A 45 0.77 13.86 -0.24
N LEU A 46 1.92 13.27 -0.55
CA LEU A 46 3.22 13.71 -0.03
C LEU A 46 3.59 15.10 -0.54
N ALA A 47 3.45 15.35 -1.85
CA ALA A 47 3.78 16.63 -2.47
C ALA A 47 2.95 17.79 -1.91
N HIS A 48 1.69 17.50 -1.53
CA HIS A 48 0.80 18.48 -0.90
C HIS A 48 0.89 18.51 0.64
N GLY A 49 1.75 17.70 1.25
CA GLY A 49 1.93 17.66 2.70
C GLY A 49 0.71 17.14 3.48
N ARG A 50 -0.21 16.42 2.82
CA ARG A 50 -1.37 15.79 3.46
C ARG A 50 -1.00 14.53 4.23
N ILE A 51 0.12 13.91 3.87
CA ILE A 51 0.69 12.78 4.58
C ILE A 51 2.19 12.95 4.77
N LYS A 52 2.73 12.19 5.71
CA LYS A 52 4.15 11.85 5.82
C LYS A 52 4.29 10.33 5.81
N LEU A 53 5.47 9.83 5.49
CA LEU A 53 5.79 8.42 5.65
C LEU A 53 6.57 8.18 6.94
N SER A 54 6.34 7.03 7.55
CA SER A 54 7.04 6.62 8.77
C SER A 54 7.49 5.16 8.71
N LYS A 55 8.55 4.81 9.44
CA LYS A 55 8.94 3.42 9.65
C LYS A 55 9.39 3.27 11.10
N ARG A 56 8.88 2.24 11.77
CA ARG A 56 9.22 1.91 13.18
C ARG A 56 9.09 3.11 14.13
N GLY A 57 8.01 3.88 13.99
CA GLY A 57 7.70 5.02 14.85
C GLY A 57 8.52 6.28 14.59
N ALA A 58 9.28 6.34 13.49
CA ALA A 58 10.02 7.53 13.08
C ALA A 58 9.59 7.98 11.69
N LEU A 59 9.46 9.30 11.48
CA LEU A 59 9.18 9.89 10.18
C LEU A 59 10.37 9.70 9.25
N LEU A 60 10.10 9.50 7.95
CA LEU A 60 11.13 9.52 6.93
C LEU A 60 11.47 10.98 6.57
N GLU A 61 12.76 11.31 6.57
CA GLU A 61 13.27 12.67 6.29
C GLU A 61 13.79 12.85 4.86
N SER A 62 13.78 11.78 4.04
CA SER A 62 14.19 11.84 2.63
C SER A 62 13.19 12.62 1.77
N SER A 63 13.59 13.00 0.56
CA SER A 63 12.71 13.72 -0.37
C SER A 63 11.52 12.88 -0.83
N VAL A 64 10.45 13.52 -1.31
CA VAL A 64 9.27 12.83 -1.88
C VAL A 64 9.69 11.81 -2.95
N ILE A 65 10.60 12.19 -3.84
CA ILE A 65 11.10 11.31 -4.91
C ILE A 65 11.78 10.05 -4.34
N GLU A 66 12.62 10.21 -3.32
CA GLU A 66 13.30 9.08 -2.67
C GLU A 66 12.31 8.18 -1.91
N GLN A 67 11.33 8.77 -1.23
CA GLN A 67 10.28 8.03 -0.53
C GLN A 67 9.39 7.23 -1.48
N ILE A 68 8.99 7.83 -2.62
CA ILE A 68 8.22 7.14 -3.66
C ILE A 68 9.05 6.05 -4.33
N SER A 69 10.33 6.31 -4.62
CA SER A 69 11.21 5.29 -5.20
C SER A 69 11.41 4.11 -4.25
N LEU A 70 11.54 4.36 -2.94
CA LEU A 70 11.63 3.32 -1.92
C LEU A 70 10.34 2.48 -1.88
N LEU A 71 9.18 3.13 -1.89
CA LEU A 71 7.88 2.44 -1.88
C LEU A 71 7.67 1.63 -3.16
N GLU A 72 7.98 2.19 -4.32
CA GLU A 72 7.89 1.50 -5.61
C GLU A 72 8.79 0.25 -5.65
N GLN A 73 10.03 0.34 -5.18
CA GLN A 73 10.96 -0.80 -5.20
C GLN A 73 10.49 -1.97 -4.31
N ALA A 74 9.82 -1.67 -3.20
CA ALA A 74 9.39 -2.69 -2.23
C ALA A 74 7.97 -3.21 -2.48
N LEU A 75 7.09 -2.41 -3.07
CA LEU A 75 5.71 -2.80 -3.33
C LEU A 75 5.69 -4.07 -4.21
N PRO A 76 4.75 -5.01 -4.02
CA PRO A 76 4.70 -6.26 -4.81
C PRO A 76 4.34 -5.99 -6.27
N VAL A 77 4.95 -6.71 -7.22
CA VAL A 77 4.69 -6.47 -8.66
C VAL A 77 3.42 -7.15 -9.17
N ASP A 78 2.93 -8.15 -8.45
CA ASP A 78 1.66 -8.82 -8.71
C ASP A 78 0.93 -9.24 -7.42
N ARG A 79 -0.28 -9.77 -7.62
CA ARG A 79 -1.17 -10.20 -6.54
C ARG A 79 -0.60 -11.34 -5.71
N ARG A 80 0.17 -12.25 -6.33
CA ARG A 80 0.75 -13.42 -5.65
C ARG A 80 1.86 -13.00 -4.71
N GLU A 81 2.72 -12.10 -5.16
CA GLU A 81 3.75 -11.50 -4.31
C GLU A 81 3.14 -10.72 -3.15
N MET A 82 1.99 -10.07 -3.34
CA MET A 82 1.33 -9.34 -2.25
C MET A 82 0.78 -10.27 -1.17
N VAL A 83 0.16 -11.38 -1.57
CA VAL A 83 -0.38 -12.40 -0.64
C VAL A 83 0.76 -13.10 0.12
N PHE A 84 1.78 -13.60 -0.57
CA PHE A 84 2.82 -14.43 0.06
C PHE A 84 4.08 -13.67 0.48
N GLY A 85 4.31 -12.46 -0.02
CA GLY A 85 5.60 -11.77 0.04
C GLY A 85 6.53 -12.21 -1.11
N SER A 86 7.35 -11.27 -1.62
CA SER A 86 8.20 -11.50 -2.80
C SER A 86 9.20 -12.65 -2.64
N ALA A 87 9.72 -12.87 -1.43
CA ALA A 87 10.65 -13.98 -1.16
C ALA A 87 9.96 -15.35 -1.21
N ALA A 88 8.75 -15.47 -0.64
CA ALA A 88 8.00 -16.72 -0.65
C ALA A 88 7.44 -17.04 -2.04
N ALA A 89 6.93 -16.02 -2.76
CA ALA A 89 6.45 -16.15 -4.14
C ALA A 89 7.55 -16.61 -5.11
N SER A 90 8.82 -16.28 -4.83
CA SER A 90 9.98 -16.71 -5.60
C SER A 90 10.51 -18.11 -5.23
N SER A 91 10.05 -18.69 -4.11
CA SER A 91 10.58 -19.95 -3.61
C SER A 91 9.83 -21.16 -4.19
N SER A 92 10.53 -22.02 -4.92
CA SER A 92 10.00 -23.28 -5.49
C SER A 92 9.77 -24.39 -4.45
N LEU A 93 9.66 -24.06 -3.16
CA LEU A 93 9.59 -25.05 -2.09
C LEU A 93 8.19 -25.71 -2.06
N PRO A 94 8.07 -26.99 -2.43
CA PRO A 94 6.78 -27.66 -2.44
C PRO A 94 6.38 -27.97 -0.99
N GLY A 95 5.33 -27.33 -0.49
CA GLY A 95 4.59 -27.82 0.68
C GLY A 95 4.23 -26.81 1.78
N GLN A 96 4.51 -25.51 1.65
CA GLN A 96 4.12 -24.53 2.68
C GLN A 96 3.41 -23.28 2.17
N ILE A 97 3.20 -23.16 0.86
CA ILE A 97 2.41 -22.10 0.25
C ILE A 97 1.05 -22.72 -0.06
N GLU A 98 -0.03 -22.23 0.57
CA GLU A 98 -1.37 -22.51 0.07
C GLU A 98 -1.39 -22.13 -1.40
N ASP A 99 -1.79 -23.04 -2.29
CA ASP A 99 -1.83 -22.73 -3.72
C ASP A 99 -2.70 -21.49 -3.94
N PHE A 100 -2.11 -20.41 -4.45
CA PHE A 100 -2.81 -19.15 -4.70
C PHE A 100 -4.12 -19.36 -5.46
N ASP A 101 -4.12 -20.29 -6.42
CA ASP A 101 -5.29 -20.53 -7.26
C ASP A 101 -6.40 -21.27 -6.48
N GLN A 102 -6.05 -21.96 -5.37
CA GLN A 102 -6.97 -22.68 -4.49
C GLN A 102 -7.42 -21.88 -3.25
N MET A 103 -6.68 -20.83 -2.88
CA MET A 103 -7.06 -19.95 -1.76
C MET A 103 -8.43 -19.31 -2.01
N ALA A 104 -9.21 -19.19 -0.94
CA ALA A 104 -10.47 -18.44 -0.96
C ALA A 104 -10.20 -16.95 -1.21
N GLU A 105 -11.12 -16.27 -1.91
CA GLU A 105 -10.92 -14.88 -2.33
C GLU A 105 -10.85 -13.91 -1.14
N ASP A 106 -11.63 -14.16 -0.09
CA ASP A 106 -11.60 -13.41 1.17
C ASP A 106 -10.26 -13.58 1.90
N ALA A 107 -9.69 -14.78 1.90
CA ALA A 107 -8.34 -15.03 2.42
C ALA A 107 -7.27 -14.25 1.65
N LYS A 108 -7.36 -14.21 0.30
CA LYS A 108 -6.44 -13.40 -0.52
C LYS A 108 -6.55 -11.92 -0.17
N ILE A 109 -7.77 -11.39 -0.09
CA ILE A 109 -8.01 -9.98 0.27
C ILE A 109 -7.43 -9.64 1.64
N ALA A 110 -7.60 -10.54 2.62
CA ALA A 110 -7.03 -10.37 3.95
C ALA A 110 -5.50 -10.32 3.89
N GLU A 111 -4.85 -11.29 3.24
CA GLU A 111 -3.38 -11.33 3.12
C GLU A 111 -2.81 -10.14 2.33
N GLU A 112 -3.52 -9.68 1.30
CA GLU A 112 -3.15 -8.46 0.58
C GLU A 112 -3.21 -7.23 1.48
N SER A 113 -4.24 -7.13 2.31
CA SER A 113 -4.39 -6.02 3.26
C SER A 113 -3.31 -6.06 4.34
N LEU A 114 -2.92 -7.26 4.78
CA LEU A 114 -1.89 -7.47 5.79
C LEU A 114 -0.50 -7.07 5.32
N TRP A 115 -0.21 -7.11 4.00
CA TRP A 115 1.10 -6.78 3.45
C TRP A 115 1.62 -5.41 3.93
N PHE A 116 0.75 -4.40 4.04
CA PHE A 116 1.12 -3.04 4.48
C PHE A 116 1.60 -2.95 5.93
N PHE A 117 1.36 -4.00 6.73
CA PHE A 117 1.80 -4.07 8.12
C PHE A 117 3.02 -4.99 8.32
N ARG A 118 3.49 -5.65 7.25
CA ARG A 118 4.66 -6.53 7.31
C ARG A 118 5.95 -5.73 7.22
N GLU A 119 7.07 -6.35 7.61
CA GLU A 119 8.38 -5.67 7.63
C GLU A 119 8.84 -5.24 6.24
N GLU A 120 8.42 -5.97 5.20
CA GLU A 120 8.67 -5.73 3.78
C GLU A 120 8.06 -4.40 3.28
N CYS A 121 6.98 -3.93 3.90
CA CYS A 121 6.43 -2.62 3.58
C CYS A 121 7.37 -1.54 4.12
N PRO A 122 7.97 -0.69 3.27
CA PRO A 122 9.08 0.17 3.71
C PRO A 122 8.62 1.35 4.56
N ALA A 123 7.33 1.68 4.53
CA ALA A 123 6.75 2.75 5.33
C ALA A 123 5.25 2.56 5.56
N GLY A 124 4.79 3.04 6.71
CA GLY A 124 3.39 3.36 7.00
C GLY A 124 3.08 4.83 6.72
N VAL A 125 1.79 5.16 6.72
CA VAL A 125 1.30 6.53 6.49
C VAL A 125 1.04 7.24 7.81
N VAL A 126 1.36 8.53 7.85
CA VAL A 126 0.99 9.45 8.92
C VAL A 126 0.19 10.57 8.26
N TRP A 127 -1.10 10.68 8.60
CA TRP A 127 -1.98 11.70 8.03
C TRP A 127 -1.83 13.03 8.76
N ILE A 128 -1.91 14.14 8.04
CA ILE A 128 -1.86 15.49 8.60
C ILE A 128 -3.28 16.05 8.62
N ARG A 129 -3.78 16.34 9.82
CA ARG A 129 -5.10 16.95 10.05
C ARG A 129 -5.09 18.43 9.67
N ASP A 130 -6.27 19.02 9.51
CA ASP A 130 -6.44 20.45 9.19
C ASP A 130 -5.81 21.39 10.24
N ASP A 131 -5.73 20.95 11.50
CA ASP A 131 -5.07 21.70 12.58
C ASP A 131 -3.53 21.50 12.63
N GLY A 132 -2.99 20.72 11.69
CA GLY A 132 -1.58 20.37 11.56
C GLY A 132 -1.13 19.21 12.44
N SER A 133 -2.01 18.59 13.23
CA SER A 133 -1.66 17.43 14.04
C SER A 133 -1.51 16.15 13.21
N GLU A 134 -0.71 15.22 13.74
CA GLU A 134 -0.37 13.96 13.07
C GLU A 134 -1.26 12.82 13.56
N GLU A 135 -1.85 12.07 12.63
CA GLU A 135 -2.52 10.81 12.91
C GLU A 135 -1.65 9.65 12.42
N TRP A 136 -1.15 8.85 13.35
CA TRP A 136 -0.26 7.73 13.11
C TRP A 136 -1.06 6.43 12.94
N THR A 137 -0.73 5.64 11.92
CA THR A 137 -1.45 4.40 11.56
C THR A 137 -0.57 3.17 11.56
#